data_AF-A0AA39JU22-F1
#
_entry.id   AF-A0AA39JU22-F1
#
_cell.length_a   1.000
_cell.length_b   1.000
_cell.length_c   1.000
_cell.angle_alpha   90.00
_cell.angle_beta   90.00
_cell.angle_gamma   90.00
#
_symmetry.space_group_name_H-M   'P 1'
#
loop_
_entity.id
_entity.type
_entity.pdbx_description
1 polymer ?
#
loop_
_entity_poly.entity_id
_entity_poly.type
_entity_poly.pdbx_seq_one_letter_code
_entity_poly.pdbx_strand_id
1 'polypeptide(L)'
;MTTFLYELPTTGAISFADFCVDRSLGNSYTTHIANATQSRANLRGVLKENKRTDGEKDYLKIVKILDDYIPQLCSLISCAAHDEISLQLEPVFSWRSTLSAHVLNSSPRVSLPSLHAEYAYALLTYAFSLSNLARSIVASLGPYEHDRAISDVERKAKDEKLSHAITFLCRASGIFSFISETVLPRWRDSRDGNISGFSLPPDLSTEVNGALSKLSLADAQSLAIRKLLSKSAYDSNITPGPPLPKSHPSPALIAKLHLECGALYSSARSLAKTPGSTGDTGEVSVALRRYLADEYAFHSALAHKWLGVDAGEFGGTAKGGDAVGFLAWSKKELEDLKDGGKGIGITRGEKEKIGRTLRKGKVAEELESVNIWLKNYKKVNDTLHFQPVPPQADLQARIPAGRLAVAAKAYTQPSPIFGPGSTEFIQRQTEEIDLALAEKSLEPVGDNLAEPSAATYAGAGSYF
;
A
#
# COMPACT_ATOMS: atom_id res chain seq x y z
N MET A 1 -6.29 -11.43 13.05
CA MET A 1 -6.60 -10.24 12.19
C MET A 1 -6.39 -10.61 10.73
N THR A 2 -7.22 -10.14 9.79
CA THR A 2 -7.09 -10.42 8.36
C THR A 2 -7.13 -9.13 7.56
N THR A 3 -6.24 -8.94 6.59
CA THR A 3 -6.13 -7.73 5.74
C THR A 3 -7.20 -7.67 4.63
N PHE A 4 -7.13 -6.72 3.69
CA PHE A 4 -7.98 -6.80 2.49
C PHE A 4 -7.44 -7.85 1.49
N LEU A 5 -8.34 -8.50 0.72
CA LEU A 5 -7.95 -9.41 -0.37
C LEU A 5 -8.31 -8.76 -1.71
N TYR A 6 -7.30 -8.51 -2.53
CA TYR A 6 -7.48 -7.93 -3.85
C TYR A 6 -7.76 -8.99 -4.91
N GLU A 7 -8.73 -8.73 -5.81
CA GLU A 7 -8.75 -9.42 -7.10
C GLU A 7 -7.62 -8.85 -7.97
N LEU A 8 -6.72 -9.71 -8.45
CA LEU A 8 -5.66 -9.30 -9.35
C LEU A 8 -6.24 -9.06 -10.75
N PRO A 9 -5.94 -7.92 -11.39
CA PRO A 9 -6.44 -7.63 -12.73
C PRO A 9 -5.79 -8.57 -13.74
N THR A 10 -6.54 -8.95 -14.78
CA THR A 10 -6.02 -9.77 -15.89
C THR A 10 -5.89 -8.93 -17.14
N THR A 11 -4.84 -9.17 -17.94
CA THR A 11 -4.55 -8.38 -19.13
C THR A 11 -4.77 -9.13 -20.46
N GLY A 12 -4.90 -8.36 -21.56
CA GLY A 12 -4.93 -8.83 -22.95
C GLY A 12 -3.55 -9.23 -23.47
N ALA A 13 -3.51 -9.95 -24.58
CA ALA A 13 -2.25 -10.22 -25.28
C ALA A 13 -1.81 -8.98 -26.05
N ILE A 14 -0.51 -8.68 -26.03
CA ILE A 14 0.14 -7.58 -26.72
C ILE A 14 1.53 -8.07 -27.14
N SER A 15 1.97 -7.69 -28.33
CA SER A 15 3.36 -7.74 -28.76
C SER A 15 3.86 -6.31 -28.94
N PHE A 16 4.95 -5.94 -28.26
CA PHE A 16 5.52 -4.60 -28.40
C PHE A 16 6.09 -4.38 -29.80
N ALA A 17 6.54 -5.44 -30.47
CA ALA A 17 7.04 -5.37 -31.85
C ALA A 17 5.96 -4.95 -32.86
N ASP A 18 4.67 -5.04 -32.50
CA ASP A 18 3.57 -4.67 -33.39
C ASP A 18 3.45 -3.14 -33.57
N PHE A 19 4.01 -2.35 -32.64
CA PHE A 19 3.91 -0.89 -32.65
C PHE A 19 5.21 -0.15 -32.30
N CYS A 20 6.17 -0.78 -31.63
CA CYS A 20 7.49 -0.23 -31.37
C CYS A 20 8.42 -0.49 -32.54
N VAL A 21 8.99 0.59 -33.09
CA VAL A 21 10.04 0.51 -34.10
C VAL A 21 11.32 1.10 -33.55
N ASP A 22 12.34 0.26 -33.51
CA ASP A 22 13.68 0.61 -33.10
C ASP A 22 14.29 1.65 -34.06
N ARG A 23 14.68 2.80 -33.52
CA ARG A 23 15.37 3.88 -34.24
C ARG A 23 16.79 4.08 -33.72
N SER A 24 17.22 3.27 -32.76
CA SER A 24 18.56 3.36 -32.19
C SER A 24 19.63 3.01 -33.22
N LEU A 25 20.85 3.49 -32.98
CA LEU A 25 21.99 3.18 -33.81
C LEU A 25 22.17 1.66 -33.94
N GLY A 26 22.10 1.15 -35.17
CA GLY A 26 22.27 -0.28 -35.44
C GLY A 26 21.13 -1.19 -34.98
N ASN A 27 19.94 -0.67 -34.70
CA ASN A 27 18.79 -1.44 -34.19
C ASN A 27 19.12 -2.23 -32.91
N SER A 28 19.83 -1.57 -31.98
CA SER A 28 20.37 -2.18 -30.77
C SER A 28 19.30 -2.61 -29.75
N TYR A 29 18.06 -2.11 -29.86
CA TYR A 29 16.97 -2.38 -28.92
C TYR A 29 15.96 -3.44 -29.39
N THR A 30 16.11 -3.97 -30.60
CA THR A 30 15.19 -4.98 -31.17
C THR A 30 15.02 -6.21 -30.27
N THR A 31 16.11 -6.75 -29.73
CA THR A 31 16.08 -7.88 -28.78
C THR A 31 15.40 -7.49 -27.46
N HIS A 32 15.59 -6.25 -27.01
CA HIS A 32 14.97 -5.75 -25.78
C HIS A 32 13.45 -5.59 -25.92
N ILE A 33 12.94 -5.18 -27.09
CA ILE A 33 11.50 -5.14 -27.40
C ILE A 33 10.90 -6.55 -27.35
N ALA A 34 11.62 -7.54 -27.89
CA ALA A 34 11.20 -8.95 -27.81
C ALA A 34 11.18 -9.46 -26.35
N ASN A 35 12.19 -9.13 -25.55
CA ASN A 35 12.25 -9.48 -24.13
C ASN A 35 11.10 -8.86 -23.32
N ALA A 36 10.76 -7.59 -23.58
CA ALA A 36 9.62 -6.92 -22.96
C ALA A 36 8.29 -7.61 -23.30
N THR A 37 8.16 -8.07 -24.55
CA THR A 37 6.99 -8.85 -25.01
C THR A 37 6.90 -10.17 -24.27
N GLN A 38 8.00 -10.91 -24.16
CA GLN A 38 8.06 -12.18 -23.44
C GLN A 38 7.72 -12.01 -21.96
N SER A 39 8.29 -10.99 -21.30
CA SER A 39 8.06 -10.70 -19.89
C SER A 39 6.60 -10.34 -19.61
N ARG A 40 5.99 -9.53 -20.49
CA ARG A 40 4.55 -9.22 -20.43
C ARG A 40 3.67 -10.45 -20.68
N ALA A 41 4.06 -11.33 -21.60
CA ALA A 41 3.36 -12.59 -21.86
C ALA A 41 3.40 -13.52 -20.64
N ASN A 42 4.54 -13.60 -19.95
CA ASN A 42 4.70 -14.32 -18.70
C ASN A 42 3.78 -13.75 -17.61
N LEU A 43 3.73 -12.42 -17.46
CA LEU A 43 2.82 -11.74 -16.53
C LEU A 43 1.36 -12.09 -16.80
N ARG A 44 0.93 -12.02 -18.07
CA ARG A 44 -0.42 -12.43 -18.46
C ARG A 44 -0.68 -13.90 -18.12
N GLY A 45 0.29 -14.78 -18.38
CA GLY A 45 0.22 -16.21 -18.09
C GLY A 45 -0.06 -16.46 -16.61
N VAL A 46 0.77 -15.90 -15.72
CA VAL A 46 0.65 -16.09 -14.28
C VAL A 46 -0.62 -15.46 -13.70
N LEU A 47 -1.08 -14.32 -14.23
CA LEU A 47 -2.33 -13.70 -13.78
C LEU A 47 -3.56 -14.55 -14.16
N LYS A 48 -3.54 -15.17 -15.34
CA LYS A 48 -4.59 -16.10 -15.77
C LYS A 48 -4.57 -17.40 -14.97
N GLU A 49 -3.39 -17.93 -14.71
CA GLU A 49 -3.17 -19.09 -13.83
C GLU A 49 -3.76 -18.79 -12.44
N ASN A 50 -3.30 -17.70 -11.80
CA ASN A 50 -3.77 -17.28 -10.49
C ASN A 50 -5.30 -17.09 -10.43
N LYS A 51 -5.91 -16.54 -11.48
CA LYS A 51 -7.38 -16.37 -11.55
C LYS A 51 -8.12 -17.72 -11.56
N ARG A 52 -7.55 -18.75 -12.18
CA ARG A 52 -8.14 -20.09 -12.31
C ARG A 52 -7.79 -21.02 -11.14
N THR A 53 -6.70 -20.75 -10.42
CA THR A 53 -6.30 -21.54 -9.27
C THR A 53 -7.32 -21.40 -8.14
N ASP A 54 -7.95 -22.52 -7.80
CA ASP A 54 -8.70 -22.70 -6.58
C ASP A 54 -7.75 -23.17 -5.46
N GLY A 55 -7.85 -22.54 -4.29
CA GLY A 55 -6.97 -22.81 -3.16
C GLY A 55 -5.81 -21.82 -2.99
N GLU A 56 -4.63 -22.34 -2.65
CA GLU A 56 -3.44 -21.54 -2.38
C GLU A 56 -2.86 -20.93 -3.66
N LYS A 57 -2.56 -19.63 -3.59
CA LYS A 57 -2.12 -18.82 -4.71
C LYS A 57 -0.69 -18.35 -4.50
N ASP A 58 0.15 -18.58 -5.50
CA ASP A 58 1.54 -18.12 -5.48
C ASP A 58 1.65 -16.65 -5.91
N TYR A 59 1.44 -15.74 -4.95
CA TYR A 59 1.62 -14.31 -5.17
C TYR A 59 3.09 -13.91 -5.30
N LEU A 60 4.02 -14.71 -4.77
CA LEU A 60 5.46 -14.43 -4.87
C LEU A 60 5.96 -14.58 -6.31
N LYS A 61 5.46 -15.59 -7.05
CA LYS A 61 5.73 -15.74 -8.49
C LYS A 61 5.32 -14.51 -9.29
N ILE A 62 4.17 -13.90 -8.97
CA ILE A 62 3.68 -12.69 -9.62
C ILE A 62 4.57 -11.49 -9.29
N VAL A 63 4.93 -11.33 -8.02
CA VAL A 63 5.87 -10.29 -7.57
C VAL A 63 7.19 -10.36 -8.33
N LYS A 64 7.80 -11.55 -8.45
CA LYS A 64 9.06 -11.72 -9.19
C LYS A 64 8.94 -11.35 -10.67
N ILE A 65 7.87 -11.79 -11.33
CA ILE A 65 7.64 -11.46 -12.74
C ILE A 65 7.46 -9.94 -12.93
N LEU A 66 6.84 -9.25 -11.97
CA LEU A 66 6.70 -7.79 -12.00
C LEU A 66 8.03 -7.07 -11.71
N ASP A 67 8.85 -7.60 -10.80
CA ASP A 67 10.20 -7.09 -10.56
C ASP A 67 11.06 -7.14 -11.84
N ASP A 68 10.86 -8.15 -12.69
CA ASP A 68 11.54 -8.28 -13.99
C ASP A 68 10.92 -7.40 -15.09
N TYR A 69 9.58 -7.27 -15.11
CA TYR A 69 8.85 -6.60 -16.19
C TYR A 69 8.85 -5.07 -16.06
N ILE A 70 8.66 -4.53 -14.85
CA ILE A 70 8.54 -3.09 -14.61
C ILE A 70 9.77 -2.32 -15.14
N PRO A 71 11.02 -2.74 -14.89
CA PRO A 71 12.19 -2.04 -15.42
C PRO A 71 12.27 -2.06 -16.95
N GLN A 72 11.82 -3.13 -17.61
CA GLN A 72 11.74 -3.19 -19.08
C GLN A 72 10.72 -2.20 -19.63
N LEU A 73 9.58 -2.06 -18.96
CA LEU A 73 8.56 -1.09 -19.32
C LEU A 73 9.04 0.35 -19.10
N CYS A 74 9.78 0.61 -18.02
CA CYS A 74 10.48 1.90 -17.82
C CYS A 74 11.41 2.22 -18.99
N SER A 75 12.19 1.25 -19.48
CA SER A 75 13.04 1.43 -20.66
C SER A 75 12.24 1.82 -21.89
N LEU A 76 11.15 1.10 -22.20
CA LEU A 76 10.32 1.41 -23.37
C LEU A 76 9.73 2.82 -23.31
N ILE A 77 9.26 3.25 -22.13
CA ILE A 77 8.74 4.61 -21.91
C ILE A 77 9.85 5.64 -22.11
N SER A 78 11.04 5.39 -21.56
CA SER A 78 12.18 6.29 -21.68
C SER A 78 12.65 6.40 -23.14
N CYS A 79 12.80 5.28 -23.84
CA CYS A 79 13.17 5.26 -25.26
C CYS A 79 12.13 5.96 -26.13
N ALA A 80 10.84 5.78 -25.85
CA ALA A 80 9.78 6.47 -26.58
C ALA A 80 9.80 7.99 -26.34
N ALA A 81 10.15 8.43 -25.12
CA ALA A 81 10.26 9.85 -24.79
C ALA A 81 11.49 10.54 -25.42
N HIS A 82 12.51 9.79 -25.81
CA HIS A 82 13.75 10.29 -26.44
C HIS A 82 13.86 9.90 -27.92
N ASP A 83 12.78 9.44 -28.54
CA ASP A 83 12.71 9.04 -29.95
C ASP A 83 13.67 7.90 -30.39
N GLU A 84 14.27 7.19 -29.44
CA GLU A 84 15.07 5.97 -29.67
C GLU A 84 14.20 4.78 -30.11
N ILE A 85 12.92 4.78 -29.68
CA ILE A 85 11.89 3.85 -30.15
C ILE A 85 10.68 4.67 -30.58
N SER A 86 10.35 4.61 -31.86
CA SER A 86 9.14 5.26 -32.39
C SER A 86 7.91 4.37 -32.24
N LEU A 87 6.77 4.96 -31.86
CA LEU A 87 5.47 4.28 -31.79
C LEU A 87 4.71 4.51 -33.10
N GLN A 88 4.57 3.48 -33.95
CA GLN A 88 3.86 3.60 -35.24
C GLN A 88 2.35 3.75 -35.08
N LEU A 89 1.81 3.15 -34.03
CA LEU A 89 0.39 3.15 -33.68
C LEU A 89 0.28 3.45 -32.19
N GLU A 90 -0.80 4.13 -31.79
CA GLU A 90 -1.08 4.32 -30.37
C GLU A 90 -1.38 2.95 -29.72
N PRO A 91 -0.56 2.51 -28.75
CA PRO A 91 -0.75 1.19 -28.15
C PRO A 91 -1.96 1.21 -27.23
N VAL A 92 -2.84 0.21 -27.38
CA VAL A 92 -4.05 0.05 -26.56
C VAL A 92 -3.95 -1.22 -25.71
N PHE A 93 -3.86 -1.04 -24.40
CA PHE A 93 -3.72 -2.11 -23.42
C PHE A 93 -5.06 -2.49 -22.81
N SER A 94 -5.41 -3.77 -22.87
CA SER A 94 -6.65 -4.27 -22.29
C SER A 94 -6.44 -4.79 -20.87
N TRP A 95 -6.96 -4.12 -19.85
CA TRP A 95 -6.92 -4.56 -18.44
C TRP A 95 -8.30 -4.83 -17.87
N ARG A 96 -8.41 -5.58 -16.77
CA ARG A 96 -9.66 -5.65 -15.99
C ARG A 96 -9.61 -4.65 -14.85
N SER A 97 -10.68 -3.86 -14.69
CA SER A 97 -10.87 -2.97 -13.56
C SER A 97 -11.51 -3.75 -12.42
N THR A 98 -10.73 -4.04 -11.38
CA THR A 98 -11.15 -4.89 -10.25
C THR A 98 -11.70 -4.11 -9.07
N LEU A 99 -11.56 -2.77 -9.09
CA LEU A 99 -12.11 -1.89 -8.06
C LEU A 99 -13.41 -1.19 -8.48
N SER A 100 -13.80 -1.25 -9.76
CA SER A 100 -15.11 -0.76 -10.21
C SER A 100 -16.26 -1.53 -9.57
N ALA A 101 -17.28 -0.81 -9.14
CA ALA A 101 -18.60 -1.39 -8.88
C ALA A 101 -19.15 -1.95 -10.19
N HIS A 102 -19.58 -3.20 -10.16
CA HIS A 102 -20.15 -3.87 -11.32
C HIS A 102 -21.27 -4.81 -10.84
N VAL A 103 -22.31 -4.91 -11.64
CA VAL A 103 -23.51 -5.71 -11.32
C VAL A 103 -23.31 -7.19 -11.70
N LEU A 104 -22.43 -7.45 -12.67
CA LEU A 104 -22.14 -8.80 -13.16
C LEU A 104 -21.09 -9.51 -12.29
N ASN A 105 -20.97 -10.84 -12.40
CA ASN A 105 -19.99 -11.64 -11.65
C ASN A 105 -18.54 -11.52 -12.17
N SER A 106 -18.25 -10.59 -13.09
CA SER A 106 -16.91 -10.43 -13.65
C SER A 106 -16.51 -8.97 -13.81
N SER A 107 -15.34 -8.64 -13.27
CA SER A 107 -14.70 -7.34 -13.39
C SER A 107 -14.60 -6.88 -14.86
N PRO A 108 -15.09 -5.67 -15.21
CA PRO A 108 -15.15 -5.19 -16.58
C PRO A 108 -13.76 -5.05 -17.19
N ARG A 109 -13.68 -5.24 -18.51
CA ARG A 109 -12.44 -5.05 -19.28
C ARG A 109 -12.44 -3.66 -19.88
N VAL A 110 -11.36 -2.93 -19.65
CA VAL A 110 -11.12 -1.56 -20.13
C VAL A 110 -9.97 -1.58 -21.12
N SER A 111 -10.11 -0.80 -22.19
CA SER A 111 -9.07 -0.58 -23.19
C SER A 111 -8.41 0.75 -22.87
N LEU A 112 -7.11 0.74 -22.58
CA LEU A 112 -6.39 1.89 -22.08
C LEU A 112 -5.27 2.25 -23.06
N PRO A 113 -5.33 3.42 -23.69
CA PRO A 113 -4.26 3.92 -24.54
C PRO A 113 -3.04 4.34 -23.70
N SER A 114 -1.86 4.33 -24.32
CA SER A 114 -0.55 4.73 -23.77
C SER A 114 0.20 3.69 -22.94
N LEU A 115 1.53 3.73 -23.04
CA LEU A 115 2.47 2.99 -22.20
C LEU A 115 2.34 3.36 -20.72
N HIS A 116 1.92 4.60 -20.43
CA HIS A 116 1.69 5.07 -19.06
C HIS A 116 0.56 4.31 -18.37
N ALA A 117 -0.47 3.92 -19.12
CA ALA A 117 -1.57 3.11 -18.60
C ALA A 117 -1.10 1.69 -18.23
N GLU A 118 -0.30 1.08 -19.11
CA GLU A 118 0.31 -0.23 -18.85
C GLU A 118 1.20 -0.16 -17.60
N TYR A 119 1.97 0.91 -17.44
CA TYR A 119 2.84 1.12 -16.29
C TYR A 119 2.06 1.28 -14.98
N ALA A 120 1.01 2.10 -14.99
CA ALA A 120 0.14 2.28 -13.84
C ALA A 120 -0.53 0.96 -13.43
N TYR A 121 -1.04 0.17 -14.37
CA TYR A 121 -1.62 -1.14 -14.07
C TYR A 121 -0.59 -2.19 -13.63
N ALA A 122 0.63 -2.17 -14.17
CA ALA A 122 1.71 -3.04 -13.71
C ALA A 122 2.06 -2.75 -12.24
N LEU A 123 2.21 -1.47 -11.87
CA LEU A 123 2.43 -1.06 -10.48
C LEU A 123 1.24 -1.37 -9.57
N LEU A 124 0.01 -1.15 -10.04
CA LEU A 124 -1.21 -1.49 -9.28
C LEU A 124 -1.26 -3.00 -8.99
N THR A 125 -0.98 -3.82 -10.00
CA THR A 125 -0.90 -5.28 -9.87
C THR A 125 0.21 -5.69 -8.91
N TYR A 126 1.32 -4.97 -8.92
CA TYR A 126 2.44 -5.22 -8.02
C TYR A 126 2.06 -4.97 -6.56
N ALA A 127 1.45 -3.83 -6.28
CA ALA A 127 0.96 -3.48 -4.96
C ALA A 127 -0.11 -4.48 -4.47
N PHE A 128 -1.09 -4.86 -5.31
CA PHE A 128 -2.07 -5.89 -4.96
C PHE A 128 -1.42 -7.25 -4.65
N SER A 129 -0.41 -7.64 -5.43
CA SER A 129 0.29 -8.91 -5.22
C SER A 129 1.07 -8.92 -3.91
N LEU A 130 1.71 -7.81 -3.54
CA LEU A 130 2.38 -7.64 -2.25
C LEU A 130 1.38 -7.69 -1.07
N SER A 131 0.24 -7.00 -1.18
CA SER A 131 -0.81 -7.06 -0.15
C SER A 131 -1.40 -8.47 0.00
N ASN A 132 -1.62 -9.17 -1.10
CA ASN A 132 -2.13 -10.54 -1.10
C ASN A 132 -1.10 -11.55 -0.57
N LEU A 133 0.20 -11.32 -0.83
CA LEU A 133 1.30 -12.09 -0.24
C LEU A 133 1.39 -11.89 1.28
N ALA A 134 1.27 -10.65 1.74
CA ALA A 134 1.20 -10.36 3.18
C ALA A 134 -0.01 -11.08 3.81
N ARG A 135 -1.16 -11.07 3.12
CA ARG A 135 -2.35 -11.78 3.56
C ARG A 135 -2.14 -13.29 3.67
N SER A 136 -1.51 -13.94 2.69
CA SER A 136 -1.29 -15.39 2.73
C SER A 136 -0.35 -15.79 3.87
N ILE A 137 0.68 -14.97 4.16
CA ILE A 137 1.54 -15.15 5.33
C ILE A 137 0.72 -15.05 6.62
N VAL A 138 -0.10 -14.01 6.77
CA VAL A 138 -0.93 -13.83 7.97
C VAL A 138 -1.94 -14.97 8.15
N ALA A 139 -2.53 -15.45 7.05
CA ALA A 139 -3.47 -16.57 7.07
C ALA A 139 -2.79 -17.87 7.52
N SER A 140 -1.59 -18.17 7.01
CA SER A 140 -0.84 -19.38 7.39
C SER A 140 -0.32 -19.35 8.83
N LEU A 141 -0.10 -18.17 9.41
CA LEU A 141 0.30 -18.04 10.82
C LEU A 141 -0.82 -18.44 11.79
N GLY A 142 -2.10 -18.29 11.42
CA GLY A 142 -3.23 -18.49 12.34
C GLY A 142 -3.12 -17.60 13.59
N PRO A 143 -3.94 -17.80 14.63
CA PRO A 143 -3.85 -17.08 15.91
C PRO A 143 -2.76 -17.69 16.82
N TYR A 144 -1.52 -17.78 16.35
CA TYR A 144 -0.42 -18.45 17.07
C TYR A 144 -0.12 -17.86 18.44
N GLU A 145 -0.39 -16.57 18.63
CA GLU A 145 -0.26 -15.88 19.91
C GLU A 145 -1.21 -16.44 20.97
N HIS A 146 -2.28 -17.14 20.55
CA HIS A 146 -3.23 -17.78 21.44
C HIS A 146 -2.97 -19.28 21.64
N ASP A 147 -1.92 -19.84 21.07
CA ASP A 147 -1.55 -21.24 21.28
C ASP A 147 -0.84 -21.42 22.62
N ARG A 148 -1.44 -22.20 23.53
CA ARG A 148 -0.89 -22.47 24.87
C ARG A 148 0.34 -23.39 24.85
N ALA A 149 0.56 -24.13 23.78
CA ALA A 149 1.67 -25.07 23.65
C ALA A 149 2.88 -24.48 22.92
N ILE A 150 2.78 -23.24 22.41
CA ILE A 150 3.85 -22.64 21.62
C ILE A 150 5.08 -22.33 22.47
N SER A 151 6.26 -22.71 21.99
CA SER A 151 7.53 -22.31 22.61
C SER A 151 7.84 -20.84 22.34
N ASP A 152 8.64 -20.19 23.21
CA ASP A 152 9.04 -18.80 22.97
C ASP A 152 9.87 -18.63 21.68
N VAL A 153 10.68 -19.65 21.33
CA VAL A 153 11.46 -19.69 20.07
C VAL A 153 10.52 -19.73 18.87
N GLU A 154 9.52 -20.61 18.88
CA GLU A 154 8.56 -20.71 17.79
C GLU A 154 7.70 -19.45 17.66
N ARG A 155 7.25 -18.87 18.79
CA ARG A 155 6.50 -17.61 18.82
C ARG A 155 7.30 -16.47 18.17
N LYS A 156 8.58 -16.32 18.55
CA LYS A 156 9.47 -15.31 17.95
C LYS A 156 9.67 -15.56 16.46
N ALA A 157 9.83 -16.80 16.02
CA ALA A 157 9.92 -17.12 14.59
C ALA A 157 8.64 -16.76 13.81
N LYS A 158 7.45 -16.94 14.43
CA LYS A 158 6.17 -16.50 13.85
C LYS A 158 6.02 -14.96 13.87
N ASP A 159 6.51 -14.28 14.91
CA ASP A 159 6.58 -12.80 14.95
C ASP A 159 7.47 -12.24 13.83
N GLU A 160 8.57 -12.93 13.47
CA GLU A 160 9.42 -12.55 12.34
C GLU A 160 8.70 -12.71 11.00
N LYS A 161 7.97 -13.82 10.80
CA LYS A 161 7.12 -13.98 9.61
C LYS A 161 6.04 -12.88 9.52
N LEU A 162 5.45 -12.50 10.66
CA LEU A 162 4.51 -11.38 10.73
C LEU A 162 5.18 -10.04 10.36
N SER A 163 6.45 -9.84 10.75
CA SER A 163 7.29 -8.71 10.36
C SER A 163 7.47 -8.57 8.84
N HIS A 164 7.66 -9.70 8.14
CA HIS A 164 7.74 -9.72 6.68
C HIS A 164 6.42 -9.28 6.03
N ALA A 165 5.28 -9.76 6.54
CA ALA A 165 3.96 -9.35 6.05
C ALA A 165 3.73 -7.83 6.21
N ILE A 166 4.12 -7.27 7.36
CA ILE A 166 4.10 -5.81 7.60
C ILE A 166 4.95 -5.08 6.55
N THR A 167 6.15 -5.57 6.28
CA THR A 167 7.07 -4.96 5.30
C THR A 167 6.48 -4.96 3.89
N PHE A 168 5.81 -6.03 3.47
CA PHE A 168 5.14 -6.08 2.16
C PHE A 168 3.98 -5.07 2.06
N LEU A 169 3.22 -4.87 3.13
CA LEU A 169 2.14 -3.87 3.16
C LEU A 169 2.68 -2.43 3.15
N CYS A 170 3.78 -2.16 3.88
CA CYS A 170 4.47 -0.87 3.82
C CYS A 170 5.00 -0.56 2.41
N ARG A 171 5.51 -1.57 1.68
CA ARG A 171 5.90 -1.44 0.27
C ARG A 171 4.70 -1.19 -0.65
N ALA A 172 3.62 -1.94 -0.48
CA ALA A 172 2.39 -1.75 -1.25
C ALA A 172 1.83 -0.34 -1.05
N SER A 173 1.80 0.15 0.18
CA SER A 173 1.40 1.52 0.52
C SER A 173 2.23 2.56 -0.25
N GLY A 174 3.56 2.42 -0.26
CA GLY A 174 4.43 3.31 -1.01
C GLY A 174 4.24 3.27 -2.53
N ILE A 175 3.96 2.09 -3.10
CA ILE A 175 3.65 1.96 -4.53
C ILE A 175 2.33 2.68 -4.85
N PHE A 176 1.27 2.49 -4.05
CA PHE A 176 0.00 3.19 -4.26
C PHE A 176 0.16 4.71 -4.14
N SER A 177 0.93 5.20 -3.16
CA SER A 177 1.27 6.62 -3.05
C SER A 177 2.01 7.11 -4.29
N PHE A 178 3.01 6.36 -4.78
CA PHE A 178 3.74 6.71 -5.99
C PHE A 178 2.83 6.76 -7.23
N ILE A 179 1.89 5.82 -7.37
CA ILE A 179 0.88 5.87 -8.46
C ILE A 179 0.06 7.16 -8.35
N SER A 180 -0.45 7.47 -7.17
CA SER A 180 -1.31 8.64 -6.92
C SER A 180 -0.58 9.98 -7.11
N GLU A 181 0.64 10.08 -6.62
CA GLU A 181 1.35 11.36 -6.49
C GLU A 181 2.30 11.63 -7.65
N THR A 182 2.72 10.59 -8.38
CA THR A 182 3.70 10.70 -9.46
C THR A 182 3.17 10.18 -10.79
N VAL A 183 2.73 8.93 -10.86
CA VAL A 183 2.41 8.27 -12.15
C VAL A 183 1.18 8.87 -12.81
N LEU A 184 0.06 8.96 -12.08
CA LEU A 184 -1.19 9.47 -12.64
C LEU A 184 -1.13 10.97 -12.97
N PRO A 185 -0.53 11.85 -12.13
CA PRO A 185 -0.29 13.24 -12.52
C PRO A 185 0.58 13.38 -13.77
N ARG A 186 1.73 12.67 -13.84
CA ARG A 186 2.61 12.71 -15.01
C ARG A 186 1.92 12.20 -16.28
N TRP A 187 1.09 11.18 -16.17
CA TRP A 187 0.32 10.70 -17.30
C TRP A 187 -0.70 11.76 -17.75
N ARG A 188 -1.42 12.40 -16.83
CA ARG A 188 -2.35 13.48 -17.17
C ARG A 188 -1.67 14.64 -17.90
N ASP A 189 -0.46 14.99 -17.48
CA ASP A 189 0.34 16.06 -18.08
C ASP A 189 1.03 15.64 -19.39
N SER A 190 1.07 14.34 -19.71
CA SER A 190 1.66 13.84 -20.94
C SER A 190 0.74 14.08 -22.14
N ARG A 191 1.31 14.06 -23.35
CA ARG A 191 0.57 14.23 -24.61
C ARG A 191 -0.56 13.21 -24.77
N ASP A 192 -0.43 12.04 -24.16
CA ASP A 192 -1.41 10.94 -24.20
C ASP A 192 -2.42 10.99 -23.04
N GLY A 193 -2.28 11.94 -22.11
CA GLY A 193 -3.09 12.02 -20.89
C GLY A 193 -4.48 12.63 -21.09
N ASN A 194 -4.66 13.39 -22.16
CA ASN A 194 -5.84 14.21 -22.39
C ASN A 194 -6.66 13.71 -23.59
N ILE A 195 -6.85 12.39 -23.67
CA ILE A 195 -7.64 11.75 -24.72
C ILE A 195 -9.12 12.08 -24.46
N SER A 196 -9.62 13.05 -25.22
CA SER A 196 -11.00 13.50 -25.21
C SER A 196 -11.98 12.32 -25.35
N GLY A 197 -12.89 12.17 -24.39
CA GLY A 197 -13.93 11.13 -24.41
C GLY A 197 -13.58 9.81 -23.70
N PHE A 198 -12.42 9.71 -23.04
CA PHE A 198 -12.02 8.53 -22.29
C PHE A 198 -12.01 8.76 -20.77
N SER A 199 -12.83 7.99 -20.03
CA SER A 199 -12.86 8.05 -18.57
C SER A 199 -11.99 6.96 -17.95
N LEU A 200 -11.12 7.36 -17.01
CA LEU A 200 -10.28 6.42 -16.28
C LEU A 200 -11.13 5.59 -15.31
N PRO A 201 -10.89 4.26 -15.22
CA PRO A 201 -11.54 3.45 -14.21
C PRO A 201 -11.12 3.91 -12.81
N PRO A 202 -11.91 3.59 -11.77
CA PRO A 202 -11.58 3.90 -10.38
C PRO A 202 -10.21 3.37 -9.96
N ASP A 203 -9.77 2.24 -10.51
CA ASP A 203 -8.44 1.66 -10.34
C ASP A 203 -7.29 2.65 -10.63
N LEU A 204 -7.52 3.60 -11.53
CA LEU A 204 -6.56 4.60 -12.00
C LEU A 204 -6.94 6.03 -11.58
N SER A 205 -7.75 6.18 -10.53
CA SER A 205 -7.98 7.48 -9.87
C SER A 205 -6.88 7.78 -8.85
N THR A 206 -6.51 9.06 -8.77
CA THR A 206 -5.58 9.58 -7.76
C THR A 206 -6.14 9.37 -6.35
N GLU A 207 -7.43 9.65 -6.14
CA GLU A 207 -8.10 9.52 -4.86
C GLU A 207 -8.17 8.05 -4.42
N VAL A 208 -8.50 7.14 -5.34
CA VAL A 208 -8.55 5.70 -5.04
C VAL A 208 -7.16 5.16 -4.70
N ASN A 209 -6.12 5.52 -5.46
CA ASN A 209 -4.76 5.08 -5.12
C ASN A 209 -4.27 5.70 -3.79
N GLY A 210 -4.60 6.95 -3.51
CA GLY A 210 -4.39 7.56 -2.19
C GLY A 210 -5.14 6.85 -1.06
N ALA A 211 -6.34 6.32 -1.33
CA ALA A 211 -7.10 5.49 -0.39
C ALA A 211 -6.42 4.13 -0.15
N LEU A 212 -5.98 3.45 -1.21
CA LEU A 212 -5.29 2.17 -1.15
C LEU A 212 -3.94 2.25 -0.42
N SER A 213 -3.23 3.37 -0.57
CA SER A 213 -2.02 3.66 0.17
C SER A 213 -2.29 3.69 1.68
N LYS A 214 -3.30 4.48 2.11
CA LYS A 214 -3.70 4.58 3.52
C LYS A 214 -4.26 3.27 4.08
N LEU A 215 -5.05 2.54 3.29
CA LEU A 215 -5.55 1.21 3.66
C LEU A 215 -4.38 0.25 3.92
N SER A 216 -3.41 0.19 3.01
CA SER A 216 -2.27 -0.73 3.14
C SER A 216 -1.41 -0.39 4.36
N LEU A 217 -1.24 0.90 4.66
CA LEU A 217 -0.56 1.35 5.87
C LEU A 217 -1.36 1.01 7.15
N ALA A 218 -2.69 1.14 7.11
CA ALA A 218 -3.57 0.78 8.21
C ALA A 218 -3.54 -0.74 8.49
N ASP A 219 -3.57 -1.57 7.44
CA ASP A 219 -3.40 -3.02 7.53
C ASP A 219 -2.03 -3.36 8.16
N ALA A 220 -0.95 -2.68 7.75
CA ALA A 220 0.39 -2.85 8.32
C ALA A 220 0.43 -2.47 9.81
N GLN A 221 -0.18 -1.33 10.17
CA GLN A 221 -0.30 -0.85 11.55
C GLN A 221 -1.09 -1.85 12.41
N SER A 222 -2.19 -2.42 11.89
CA SER A 222 -2.97 -3.44 12.58
C SER A 222 -2.14 -4.69 12.89
N LEU A 223 -1.33 -5.15 11.94
CA LEU A 223 -0.43 -6.29 12.15
C LEU A 223 0.73 -5.96 13.10
N ALA A 224 1.22 -4.72 13.08
CA ALA A 224 2.25 -4.26 14.02
C ALA A 224 1.72 -4.26 15.47
N ILE A 225 0.48 -3.84 15.69
CA ILE A 225 -0.18 -3.93 17.00
C ILE A 225 -0.30 -5.39 17.43
N ARG A 226 -0.74 -6.28 16.54
CA ARG A 226 -0.80 -7.73 16.80
C ARG A 226 0.56 -8.31 17.22
N LYS A 227 1.63 -7.97 16.48
CA LYS A 227 3.00 -8.39 16.81
C LYS A 227 3.41 -7.89 18.19
N LEU A 228 3.16 -6.62 18.47
CA LEU A 228 3.50 -5.98 19.74
C LEU A 228 2.78 -6.64 20.94
N LEU A 229 1.55 -7.11 20.74
CA LEU A 229 0.76 -7.78 21.76
C LEU A 229 1.03 -9.29 21.87
N SER A 230 1.84 -9.90 20.98
CA SER A 230 1.91 -11.37 20.85
C SER A 230 2.32 -12.07 22.14
N LYS A 231 3.31 -11.53 22.87
CA LYS A 231 3.74 -12.11 24.15
C LYS A 231 2.67 -11.94 25.25
N SER A 232 2.05 -10.77 25.31
CA SER A 232 1.01 -10.48 26.31
C SER A 232 -0.30 -11.24 26.06
N ALA A 233 -0.64 -11.50 24.80
CA ALA A 233 -1.78 -12.34 24.42
C ALA A 233 -1.55 -13.79 24.87
N TYR A 234 -0.34 -14.33 24.64
CA TYR A 234 0.05 -15.65 25.13
C TYR A 234 -0.04 -15.74 26.66
N ASP A 235 0.47 -14.75 27.39
CA ASP A 235 0.41 -14.76 28.86
C ASP A 235 -1.05 -14.60 29.38
N SER A 236 -1.88 -13.84 28.68
CA SER A 236 -3.30 -13.62 29.03
C SER A 236 -4.18 -14.87 28.81
N ASN A 237 -3.76 -15.82 27.98
CA ASN A 237 -4.46 -17.10 27.84
C ASN A 237 -4.50 -17.92 29.14
N ILE A 238 -3.53 -17.68 30.01
CA ILE A 238 -3.39 -18.38 31.29
C ILE A 238 -4.28 -17.69 32.33
N THR A 239 -4.24 -16.35 32.37
CA THR A 239 -5.00 -15.54 33.32
C THR A 239 -5.67 -14.37 32.58
N PRO A 240 -6.90 -14.54 32.07
CA PRO A 240 -7.59 -13.49 31.33
C PRO A 240 -8.19 -12.43 32.27
N GLY A 241 -8.06 -11.16 31.88
CA GLY A 241 -8.61 -10.02 32.62
C GLY A 241 -7.60 -9.34 33.55
N PRO A 242 -8.06 -8.44 34.44
CA PRO A 242 -7.19 -7.69 35.34
C PRO A 242 -6.52 -8.59 36.40
N PRO A 243 -5.28 -8.27 36.84
CA PRO A 243 -4.43 -7.20 36.31
C PRO A 243 -3.75 -7.60 35.00
N LEU A 244 -3.28 -6.62 34.22
CA LEU A 244 -2.53 -6.92 33.00
C LEU A 244 -1.24 -7.71 33.30
N PRO A 245 -0.82 -8.64 32.42
CA PRO A 245 0.44 -9.35 32.61
C PRO A 245 1.62 -8.38 32.50
N LYS A 246 2.72 -8.67 33.19
CA LYS A 246 3.93 -7.81 33.18
C LYS A 246 4.56 -7.64 31.79
N SER A 247 4.27 -8.56 30.87
CA SER A 247 4.70 -8.51 29.48
C SER A 247 3.86 -7.57 28.61
N HIS A 248 2.74 -7.06 29.12
CA HIS A 248 1.85 -6.19 28.37
C HIS A 248 2.48 -4.80 28.15
N PRO A 249 2.54 -4.31 26.91
CA PRO A 249 2.91 -2.92 26.61
C PRO A 249 1.97 -1.91 27.29
N SER A 250 2.31 -0.62 27.33
CA SER A 250 1.39 0.40 27.89
C SER A 250 0.03 0.40 27.18
N PRO A 251 -1.12 0.23 27.88
CA PRO A 251 -2.45 0.33 27.28
C PRO A 251 -2.72 1.68 26.62
N ALA A 252 -2.27 2.79 27.23
CA ALA A 252 -2.30 4.10 26.59
C ALA A 252 -1.57 4.13 25.24
N LEU A 253 -0.42 3.45 25.11
CA LEU A 253 0.27 3.35 23.82
C LEU A 253 -0.59 2.57 22.82
N ILE A 254 -1.11 1.40 23.20
CA ILE A 254 -1.93 0.56 22.33
C ILE A 254 -3.19 1.31 21.85
N ALA A 255 -3.85 2.06 22.74
CA ALA A 255 -4.96 2.94 22.38
C ALA A 255 -4.58 3.93 21.28
N LYS A 256 -3.45 4.64 21.43
CA LYS A 256 -2.96 5.59 20.40
C LYS A 256 -2.64 4.91 19.07
N LEU A 257 -2.11 3.69 19.10
CA LEU A 257 -1.86 2.93 17.87
C LEU A 257 -3.17 2.56 17.14
N HIS A 258 -4.22 2.18 17.88
CA HIS A 258 -5.53 1.90 17.32
C HIS A 258 -6.25 3.15 16.81
N LEU A 259 -6.13 4.29 17.51
CA LEU A 259 -6.68 5.58 17.08
C LEU A 259 -6.11 5.99 15.72
N GLU A 260 -4.79 5.88 15.55
CA GLU A 260 -4.14 6.18 14.28
C GLU A 260 -4.57 5.21 13.17
N CYS A 261 -4.63 3.91 13.49
CA CYS A 261 -5.10 2.90 12.55
C CYS A 261 -6.54 3.19 12.06
N GLY A 262 -7.42 3.58 12.99
CA GLY A 262 -8.77 4.03 12.66
C GLY A 262 -8.78 5.30 11.80
N ALA A 263 -7.95 6.30 12.12
CA ALA A 263 -7.83 7.52 11.33
C ALA A 263 -7.40 7.25 9.88
N LEU A 264 -6.45 6.33 9.67
CA LEU A 264 -6.03 5.89 8.34
C LEU A 264 -7.17 5.23 7.56
N TYR A 265 -7.93 4.29 8.16
CA TYR A 265 -9.08 3.67 7.51
C TYR A 265 -10.19 4.67 7.20
N SER A 266 -10.47 5.61 8.11
CA SER A 266 -11.46 6.66 7.91
C SER A 266 -11.08 7.58 6.74
N SER A 267 -9.81 8.00 6.70
CA SER A 267 -9.27 8.82 5.61
C SER A 267 -9.30 8.07 4.27
N ALA A 268 -8.90 6.79 4.26
CA ALA A 268 -9.01 5.93 3.08
C ALA A 268 -10.46 5.80 2.59
N ARG A 269 -11.42 5.64 3.52
CA ARG A 269 -12.85 5.59 3.19
C ARG A 269 -13.37 6.89 2.59
N SER A 270 -12.92 8.03 3.11
CA SER A 270 -13.29 9.34 2.56
C SER A 270 -12.80 9.47 1.12
N LEU A 271 -11.52 9.15 0.87
CA LEU A 271 -10.91 9.21 -0.46
C LEU A 271 -11.57 8.24 -1.45
N ALA A 272 -11.88 7.01 -1.03
CA ALA A 272 -12.58 6.03 -1.87
C ALA A 272 -14.04 6.40 -2.18
N LYS A 273 -14.61 7.40 -1.51
CA LYS A 273 -15.95 7.93 -1.75
C LYS A 273 -15.94 9.25 -2.49
N THR A 274 -14.79 9.90 -2.63
CA THR A 274 -14.67 11.12 -3.41
C THR A 274 -15.04 10.78 -4.85
N PRO A 275 -16.10 11.37 -5.42
CA PRO A 275 -16.30 11.28 -6.87
C PRO A 275 -15.03 11.84 -7.50
N GLY A 276 -14.38 11.09 -8.39
CA GLY A 276 -13.20 11.60 -9.10
C GLY A 276 -13.54 12.98 -9.63
N SER A 277 -12.61 13.92 -9.50
CA SER A 277 -12.82 15.37 -9.73
C SER A 277 -13.39 15.73 -11.11
N THR A 278 -13.52 14.75 -12.02
CA THR A 278 -14.12 14.85 -13.35
C THR A 278 -15.53 14.28 -13.47
N GLY A 279 -16.17 13.80 -12.40
CA GLY A 279 -17.55 13.28 -12.43
C GLY A 279 -17.75 11.97 -13.22
N ASP A 280 -16.68 11.44 -13.83
CA ASP A 280 -16.74 10.37 -14.84
C ASP A 280 -16.04 9.07 -14.38
N THR A 281 -15.44 9.07 -13.18
CA THR A 281 -14.85 7.87 -12.59
C THR A 281 -15.96 7.03 -11.94
N GLY A 282 -16.10 5.76 -12.35
CA GLY A 282 -17.11 4.85 -11.80
C GLY A 282 -17.10 4.70 -10.27
N GLU A 283 -18.15 4.12 -9.70
CA GLU A 283 -18.24 3.92 -8.25
C GLU A 283 -17.23 2.86 -7.77
N VAL A 284 -16.60 3.06 -6.61
CA VAL A 284 -15.72 2.06 -5.99
C VAL A 284 -16.52 0.87 -5.43
N SER A 285 -15.96 -0.33 -5.56
CA SER A 285 -16.60 -1.59 -5.13
C SER A 285 -17.14 -1.52 -3.69
N VAL A 286 -18.34 -2.10 -3.50
CA VAL A 286 -19.01 -2.17 -2.19
C VAL A 286 -18.15 -2.94 -1.19
N ALA A 287 -17.43 -3.97 -1.65
CA ALA A 287 -16.57 -4.80 -0.81
C ALA A 287 -15.46 -3.99 -0.14
N LEU A 288 -14.77 -3.13 -0.89
CA LEU A 288 -13.72 -2.27 -0.38
C LEU A 288 -14.28 -1.22 0.60
N ARG A 289 -15.35 -0.51 0.22
CA ARG A 289 -15.99 0.49 1.08
C ARG A 289 -16.48 -0.08 2.40
N ARG A 290 -17.02 -1.30 2.37
CA ARG A 290 -17.46 -2.02 3.57
C ARG A 290 -16.27 -2.44 4.43
N TYR A 291 -15.21 -2.99 3.84
CA TYR A 291 -14.00 -3.35 4.59
C TYR A 291 -13.44 -2.15 5.36
N LEU A 292 -13.30 -1.00 4.69
CA LEU A 292 -12.84 0.25 5.29
C LEU A 292 -13.73 0.72 6.46
N ALA A 293 -15.06 0.60 6.32
CA ALA A 293 -15.99 0.96 7.37
C ALA A 293 -15.93 0.00 8.58
N ASP A 294 -15.90 -1.30 8.30
CA ASP A 294 -15.86 -2.35 9.32
C ASP A 294 -14.55 -2.25 10.15
N GLU A 295 -13.39 -2.10 9.48
CA GLU A 295 -12.10 -2.00 10.18
C GLU A 295 -11.93 -0.65 10.90
N TYR A 296 -12.45 0.46 10.37
CA TYR A 296 -12.52 1.72 11.13
C TYR A 296 -13.28 1.54 12.45
N ALA A 297 -14.50 0.99 12.38
CA ALA A 297 -15.33 0.78 13.57
C ALA A 297 -14.65 -0.17 14.57
N PHE A 298 -14.02 -1.24 14.07
CA PHE A 298 -13.27 -2.19 14.88
C PHE A 298 -12.10 -1.53 15.62
N HIS A 299 -11.26 -0.76 14.92
CA HIS A 299 -10.11 -0.09 15.54
C HIS A 299 -10.54 1.06 16.48
N SER A 300 -11.64 1.76 16.18
CA SER A 300 -12.26 2.73 17.10
C SER A 300 -12.66 2.06 18.42
N ALA A 301 -13.37 0.94 18.34
CA ALA A 301 -13.80 0.21 19.52
C ALA A 301 -12.61 -0.32 20.35
N LEU A 302 -11.54 -0.79 19.70
CA LEU A 302 -10.33 -1.22 20.39
C LEU A 302 -9.56 -0.05 21.01
N ALA A 303 -9.54 1.12 20.38
CA ALA A 303 -8.99 2.31 21.02
C ALA A 303 -9.74 2.63 22.33
N HIS A 304 -11.07 2.64 22.30
CA HIS A 304 -11.88 2.84 23.50
C HIS A 304 -11.64 1.75 24.56
N LYS A 305 -11.53 0.48 24.16
CA LYS A 305 -11.17 -0.62 25.07
C LYS A 305 -9.88 -0.29 25.82
N TRP A 306 -8.82 0.05 25.10
CA TRP A 306 -7.50 0.25 25.70
C TRP A 306 -7.40 1.56 26.50
N LEU A 307 -8.15 2.60 26.15
CA LEU A 307 -8.30 3.80 27.00
C LEU A 307 -8.99 3.45 28.33
N GLY A 308 -10.02 2.62 28.29
CA GLY A 308 -10.71 2.17 29.50
C GLY A 308 -9.85 1.26 30.37
N VAL A 309 -9.09 0.35 29.77
CA VAL A 309 -8.11 -0.48 30.50
C VAL A 309 -7.00 0.38 31.11
N ASP A 310 -6.48 1.37 30.39
CA ASP A 310 -5.48 2.31 30.91
C ASP A 310 -5.99 3.07 32.14
N ALA A 311 -7.22 3.59 32.06
CA ALA A 311 -7.88 4.27 33.16
C ALA A 311 -8.09 3.35 34.38
N GLY A 312 -8.43 2.07 34.14
CA GLY A 312 -8.67 1.08 35.20
C GLY A 312 -7.39 0.59 35.89
N GLU A 313 -6.32 0.29 35.14
CA GLU A 313 -5.07 -0.21 35.71
C GLU A 313 -4.19 0.92 36.30
N PHE A 314 -4.11 2.05 35.62
CA PHE A 314 -3.11 3.10 35.92
C PHE A 314 -3.72 4.44 36.33
N GLY A 315 -5.04 4.60 36.19
CA GLY A 315 -5.72 5.86 36.52
C GLY A 315 -6.04 6.07 37.99
N GLY A 316 -5.84 5.05 38.83
CA GLY A 316 -6.15 5.10 40.26
C GLY A 316 -7.65 5.28 40.55
N THR A 317 -7.97 5.66 41.79
CA THR A 317 -9.37 5.76 42.26
C THR A 317 -10.18 6.79 41.48
N ALA A 318 -9.56 7.92 41.08
CA ALA A 318 -10.24 9.03 40.42
C ALA A 318 -10.73 8.70 38.99
N LYS A 319 -10.17 7.68 38.33
CA LYS A 319 -10.52 7.30 36.96
C LYS A 319 -11.39 6.04 36.85
N GLY A 320 -11.93 5.56 37.97
CA GLY A 320 -12.84 4.39 37.95
C GLY A 320 -14.06 4.58 37.04
N GLY A 321 -14.64 5.78 37.02
CA GLY A 321 -15.76 6.14 36.15
C GLY A 321 -15.38 6.16 34.67
N ASP A 322 -14.21 6.74 34.35
CA ASP A 322 -13.66 6.78 32.98
C ASP A 322 -13.43 5.37 32.43
N ALA A 323 -12.87 4.47 33.25
CA ALA A 323 -12.61 3.08 32.86
C ALA A 323 -13.90 2.37 32.44
N VAL A 324 -14.95 2.48 33.27
CA VAL A 324 -16.28 1.91 32.97
C VAL A 324 -16.90 2.56 31.74
N GLY A 325 -16.81 3.89 31.61
CA GLY A 325 -17.38 4.65 30.50
C GLY A 325 -16.79 4.25 29.14
N PHE A 326 -15.47 4.24 29.02
CA PHE A 326 -14.78 3.85 27.79
C PHE A 326 -15.02 2.37 27.41
N LEU A 327 -15.05 1.47 28.40
CA LEU A 327 -15.32 0.04 28.14
C LEU A 327 -16.79 -0.21 27.75
N ALA A 328 -17.73 0.51 28.34
CA ALA A 328 -19.14 0.44 27.93
C ALA A 328 -19.34 0.96 26.50
N TRP A 329 -18.63 2.03 26.13
CA TRP A 329 -18.63 2.55 24.76
C TRP A 329 -18.03 1.53 23.78
N SER A 330 -16.84 1.00 24.07
CA SER A 330 -16.21 -0.04 23.27
C SER A 330 -17.12 -1.25 23.05
N LYS A 331 -17.77 -1.73 24.12
CA LYS A 331 -18.73 -2.83 24.07
C LYS A 331 -19.86 -2.55 23.07
N LYS A 332 -20.49 -1.37 23.17
CA LYS A 332 -21.59 -0.97 22.29
C LYS A 332 -21.14 -0.96 20.82
N GLU A 333 -19.99 -0.37 20.53
CA GLU A 333 -19.46 -0.32 19.15
C GLU A 333 -19.19 -1.73 18.58
N LEU A 334 -18.66 -2.65 19.39
CA LEU A 334 -18.44 -4.04 18.98
C LEU A 334 -19.75 -4.81 18.80
N GLU A 335 -20.77 -4.55 19.62
CA GLU A 335 -22.13 -5.11 19.45
C GLU A 335 -22.78 -4.61 18.15
N ASP A 336 -22.73 -3.30 17.90
CA ASP A 336 -23.23 -2.69 16.66
C ASP A 336 -22.51 -3.26 15.43
N LEU A 337 -21.19 -3.47 15.51
CA LEU A 337 -20.40 -4.06 14.42
C LEU A 337 -20.73 -5.54 14.19
N LYS A 338 -20.98 -6.30 15.27
CA LYS A 338 -21.41 -7.71 15.20
C LYS A 338 -22.78 -7.84 14.52
N ASP A 339 -23.71 -6.94 14.82
CA ASP A 339 -25.10 -6.96 14.31
C ASP A 339 -25.27 -6.26 12.95
N GLY A 340 -24.44 -5.28 12.60
CA GLY A 340 -24.42 -4.59 11.29
C GLY A 340 -24.19 -5.51 10.09
N GLY A 341 -23.84 -6.78 10.35
CA GLY A 341 -23.77 -7.84 9.35
C GLY A 341 -25.12 -8.45 8.94
N LYS A 342 -26.28 -8.00 9.43
CA LYS A 342 -27.60 -8.62 9.17
C LYS A 342 -28.37 -8.12 7.92
N GLY A 343 -27.69 -7.46 6.97
CA GLY A 343 -28.31 -7.05 5.70
C GLY A 343 -28.70 -8.22 4.76
N ILE A 344 -29.94 -8.17 4.27
CA ILE A 344 -30.59 -9.04 3.27
C ILE A 344 -29.88 -8.89 1.90
N GLY A 345 -29.55 -9.98 1.21
CA GLY A 345 -29.18 -9.92 -0.23
C GLY A 345 -28.12 -10.91 -0.74
N ILE A 346 -28.63 -11.92 -1.45
CA ILE A 346 -28.23 -12.52 -2.74
C ILE A 346 -26.81 -13.12 -2.88
N THR A 347 -26.79 -14.41 -3.28
CA THR A 347 -25.66 -15.28 -3.70
C THR A 347 -24.26 -14.69 -3.60
N ARG A 348 -23.66 -14.80 -2.42
CA ARG A 348 -22.25 -14.45 -2.17
C ARG A 348 -21.35 -15.65 -2.40
N GLY A 349 -20.25 -15.45 -3.09
CA GLY A 349 -19.22 -16.47 -3.31
C GLY A 349 -18.64 -16.98 -1.99
N GLU A 350 -18.16 -18.23 -1.99
CA GLU A 350 -17.64 -18.94 -0.81
C GLU A 350 -16.53 -18.17 -0.07
N LYS A 351 -15.65 -17.51 -0.83
CA LYS A 351 -14.54 -16.68 -0.29
C LYS A 351 -15.03 -15.49 0.53
N GLU A 352 -16.14 -14.85 0.13
CA GLU A 352 -16.73 -13.73 0.88
C GLU A 352 -17.39 -14.22 2.18
N LYS A 353 -18.01 -15.41 2.15
CA LYS A 353 -18.60 -16.05 3.35
C LYS A 353 -17.52 -16.34 4.38
N ILE A 354 -16.41 -16.97 3.98
CA ILE A 354 -15.27 -17.26 4.87
C ILE A 354 -14.72 -15.97 5.49
N GLY A 355 -14.48 -14.94 4.67
CA GLY A 355 -13.99 -13.65 5.15
C GLY A 355 -14.97 -12.95 6.11
N ARG A 356 -16.28 -13.18 5.98
CA ARG A 356 -17.29 -12.66 6.92
C ARG A 356 -17.29 -13.42 8.23
N THR A 357 -17.17 -14.75 8.19
CA THR A 357 -17.11 -15.59 9.39
C THR A 357 -15.89 -15.27 10.23
N LEU A 358 -14.72 -15.12 9.60
CA LEU A 358 -13.48 -14.73 10.30
C LEU A 358 -13.61 -13.35 10.97
N ARG A 359 -14.23 -12.38 10.30
CA ARG A 359 -14.50 -11.05 10.86
C ARG A 359 -15.44 -11.13 12.07
N LYS A 360 -16.53 -11.89 11.97
CA LYS A 360 -17.45 -12.10 13.10
C LYS A 360 -16.77 -12.78 14.30
N GLY A 361 -15.91 -13.76 14.04
CA GLY A 361 -15.11 -14.41 15.09
C GLY A 361 -14.20 -13.42 15.82
N LYS A 362 -13.42 -12.63 15.07
CA LYS A 362 -12.55 -11.56 15.60
C LYS A 362 -13.33 -10.57 16.48
N VAL A 363 -14.49 -10.11 16.04
CA VAL A 363 -15.33 -9.17 16.81
C VAL A 363 -15.88 -9.83 18.07
N ALA A 364 -16.30 -11.09 18.00
CA ALA A 364 -16.83 -11.82 19.15
C ALA A 364 -15.76 -12.05 20.23
N GLU A 365 -14.55 -12.42 19.83
CA GLU A 365 -13.40 -12.61 20.74
C GLU A 365 -13.05 -11.30 21.48
N GLU A 366 -13.00 -10.18 20.76
CA GLU A 366 -12.75 -8.88 21.40
C GLU A 366 -13.90 -8.44 22.31
N LEU A 367 -15.15 -8.73 21.93
CA LEU A 367 -16.32 -8.43 22.76
C LEU A 367 -16.30 -9.24 24.06
N GLU A 368 -15.89 -10.51 24.03
CA GLU A 368 -15.67 -11.33 25.23
C GLU A 368 -14.63 -10.66 26.13
N SER A 369 -13.49 -10.27 25.57
CA SER A 369 -12.41 -9.59 26.28
C SER A 369 -12.90 -8.28 26.94
N VAL A 370 -13.59 -7.41 26.19
CA VAL A 370 -14.15 -6.15 26.72
C VAL A 370 -15.13 -6.41 27.87
N ASN A 371 -15.97 -7.43 27.77
CA ASN A 371 -16.91 -7.78 28.85
C ASN A 371 -16.19 -8.21 30.13
N ILE A 372 -15.08 -8.94 30.04
CA ILE A 372 -14.27 -9.33 31.19
C ILE A 372 -13.72 -8.08 31.90
N TRP A 373 -13.12 -7.15 31.17
CA TRP A 373 -12.58 -5.90 31.73
C TRP A 373 -13.69 -5.03 32.33
N LEU A 374 -14.78 -4.84 31.58
CA LEU A 374 -15.92 -4.01 32.01
C LEU A 374 -16.55 -4.53 33.30
N LYS A 375 -16.78 -5.84 33.40
CA LYS A 375 -17.36 -6.46 34.61
C LYS A 375 -16.47 -6.22 35.84
N ASN A 376 -15.16 -6.36 35.69
CA ASN A 376 -14.23 -6.18 36.79
C ASN A 376 -14.13 -4.72 37.25
N TYR A 377 -13.84 -3.78 36.34
CA TYR A 377 -13.71 -2.38 36.74
C TYR A 377 -15.02 -1.75 37.16
N LYS A 378 -16.16 -2.19 36.59
CA LYS A 378 -17.46 -1.78 37.10
C LYS A 378 -17.65 -2.22 38.55
N LYS A 379 -17.35 -3.48 38.87
CA LYS A 379 -17.41 -3.97 40.26
C LYS A 379 -16.51 -3.15 41.17
N VAL A 380 -15.25 -2.94 40.79
CA VAL A 380 -14.30 -2.14 41.57
C VAL A 380 -14.81 -0.71 41.77
N ASN A 381 -15.33 -0.08 40.72
CA ASN A 381 -15.89 1.27 40.82
C ASN A 381 -17.12 1.32 41.74
N ASP A 382 -18.04 0.37 41.58
CA ASP A 382 -19.28 0.32 42.36
C ASP A 382 -19.06 -0.05 43.84
N THR A 383 -17.94 -0.69 44.19
CA THR A 383 -17.65 -1.13 45.57
C THR A 383 -16.55 -0.34 46.28
N LEU A 384 -15.61 0.26 45.55
CA LEU A 384 -14.42 0.90 46.12
C LEU A 384 -14.25 2.36 45.73
N HIS A 385 -14.42 2.71 44.45
CA HIS A 385 -14.06 4.05 43.97
C HIS A 385 -15.24 5.04 43.95
N PHE A 386 -16.45 4.54 43.75
CA PHE A 386 -17.71 5.30 43.69
C PHE A 386 -17.66 6.51 42.75
N GLN A 387 -16.87 6.44 41.67
CA GLN A 387 -16.78 7.54 40.71
C GLN A 387 -17.98 7.51 39.76
N PRO A 388 -18.58 8.68 39.46
CA PRO A 388 -19.64 8.75 38.45
C PRO A 388 -19.08 8.39 37.07
N VAL A 389 -19.86 7.67 36.27
CA VAL A 389 -19.49 7.35 34.89
C VAL A 389 -19.73 8.58 34.01
N PRO A 390 -18.71 9.17 33.38
CA PRO A 390 -18.89 10.38 32.57
C PRO A 390 -19.75 10.11 31.32
N PRO A 391 -20.50 11.11 30.83
CA PRO A 391 -21.15 11.06 29.52
C PRO A 391 -20.14 10.84 28.38
N GLN A 392 -20.61 10.26 27.28
CA GLN A 392 -19.76 9.96 26.11
C GLN A 392 -19.08 11.21 25.53
N ALA A 393 -19.74 12.38 25.55
CA ALA A 393 -19.16 13.63 25.07
C ALA A 393 -17.91 14.06 25.87
N ASP A 394 -17.93 13.87 27.19
CA ASP A 394 -16.80 14.19 28.06
C ASP A 394 -15.65 13.21 27.86
N LEU A 395 -15.96 11.93 27.63
CA LEU A 395 -14.97 10.91 27.30
C LEU A 395 -14.31 11.19 25.95
N GLN A 396 -15.09 11.61 24.95
CA GLN A 396 -14.59 11.99 23.62
C GLN A 396 -13.55 13.12 23.70
N ALA A 397 -13.76 14.12 24.57
CA ALA A 397 -12.82 15.21 24.79
C ALA A 397 -11.49 14.78 25.43
N ARG A 398 -11.45 13.59 26.05
CA ARG A 398 -10.26 13.01 26.69
C ARG A 398 -9.47 12.08 25.77
N ILE A 399 -9.94 11.85 24.54
CA ILE A 399 -9.26 10.96 23.58
C ILE A 399 -7.98 11.65 23.07
N PRO A 400 -6.80 11.03 23.23
CA PRO A 400 -5.54 11.60 22.76
C PRO A 400 -5.37 11.49 21.24
N ALA A 401 -4.35 12.14 20.70
CA ALA A 401 -3.92 11.91 19.31
C ALA A 401 -3.37 10.50 19.09
N GLY A 402 -3.57 9.98 17.88
CA GLY A 402 -3.02 8.71 17.42
C GLY A 402 -1.50 8.72 17.30
N ARG A 403 -0.91 7.52 17.15
CA ARG A 403 0.51 7.33 16.87
C ARG A 403 0.75 6.21 15.85
N LEU A 404 1.60 6.46 14.87
CA LEU A 404 2.06 5.44 13.92
C LEU A 404 3.16 4.56 14.56
N ALA A 405 3.04 3.25 14.35
CA ALA A 405 4.09 2.27 14.65
C ALA A 405 4.89 1.89 13.41
N VAL A 406 4.31 2.08 12.22
CA VAL A 406 4.93 1.76 10.93
C VAL A 406 4.74 2.92 9.95
N ALA A 407 5.63 3.01 8.96
CA ALA A 407 5.59 4.03 7.92
C ALA A 407 5.50 3.38 6.53
N ALA A 408 4.93 4.11 5.57
CA ALA A 408 4.96 3.71 4.17
C ALA A 408 6.42 3.70 3.69
N LYS A 409 6.81 2.66 2.93
CA LYS A 409 8.14 2.61 2.32
C LYS A 409 8.05 3.29 0.96
N ALA A 410 8.60 4.50 0.86
CA ALA A 410 8.65 5.24 -0.40
C ALA A 410 9.13 4.35 -1.55
N TYR A 411 8.35 4.33 -2.64
CA TYR A 411 8.70 3.57 -3.81
C TYR A 411 9.61 4.41 -4.70
N THR A 412 10.77 3.86 -5.01
CA THR A 412 11.68 4.42 -6.00
C THR A 412 11.49 3.66 -7.30
N GLN A 413 11.19 4.39 -8.38
CA GLN A 413 11.11 3.82 -9.72
C GLN A 413 12.45 3.12 -10.07
N PRO A 414 12.42 1.86 -10.55
CA PRO A 414 13.64 1.18 -10.97
C PRO A 414 14.24 1.86 -12.19
N SER A 415 15.58 1.82 -12.28
CA SER A 415 16.29 2.31 -13.46
C SER A 415 15.88 1.50 -14.71
N PRO A 416 15.73 2.15 -15.87
CA PRO A 416 15.65 1.47 -17.15
C PRO A 416 16.76 0.42 -17.31
N ILE A 417 16.42 -0.74 -17.86
CA ILE A 417 17.40 -1.78 -18.21
C ILE A 417 18.22 -1.37 -19.44
N PHE A 418 17.62 -0.66 -20.38
CA PHE A 418 18.22 -0.27 -21.65
C PHE A 418 17.72 1.11 -22.07
N GLY A 419 18.40 1.73 -23.03
CA GLY A 419 18.05 3.07 -23.50
C GLY A 419 18.33 4.19 -22.48
N PRO A 420 17.83 5.40 -22.75
CA PRO A 420 18.12 6.58 -21.94
C PRO A 420 17.79 6.37 -20.47
N GLY A 421 18.77 6.69 -19.61
CA GLY A 421 18.68 6.49 -18.16
C GLY A 421 19.07 5.09 -17.65
N SER A 422 19.43 4.15 -18.53
CA SER A 422 20.10 2.92 -18.12
C SER A 422 21.57 3.16 -17.79
N THR A 423 22.18 2.28 -16.98
CA THR A 423 23.61 2.35 -16.67
C THR A 423 24.47 2.22 -17.92
N GLU A 424 24.07 1.35 -18.85
CA GLU A 424 24.78 1.14 -20.13
C GLU A 424 24.74 2.40 -21.00
N PHE A 425 23.60 3.08 -21.06
CA PHE A 425 23.46 4.32 -21.83
C PHE A 425 24.30 5.46 -21.24
N ILE A 426 24.30 5.60 -19.92
CA ILE A 426 25.12 6.61 -19.22
C ILE A 426 26.61 6.33 -19.46
N GLN A 427 27.03 5.06 -19.41
CA GLN A 427 28.41 4.67 -19.71
C GLN A 427 28.81 5.03 -21.14
N ARG A 428 27.99 4.65 -22.14
CA ARG A 428 28.26 5.00 -23.55
C ARG A 428 28.35 6.50 -23.76
N GLN A 429 27.44 7.28 -23.17
CA GLN A 429 27.49 8.74 -23.28
C GLN A 429 28.73 9.33 -22.63
N THR A 430 29.18 8.78 -21.50
CA THR A 430 30.41 9.21 -20.83
C THR A 430 31.64 8.88 -21.68
N GLU A 431 31.70 7.67 -22.25
CA GLU A 431 32.77 7.25 -23.17
C GLU A 431 32.83 8.12 -24.43
N GLU A 432 31.68 8.46 -25.03
CA GLU A 432 31.61 9.36 -26.18
C GLU A 432 32.09 10.78 -25.84
N ILE A 433 31.76 11.30 -24.65
CA ILE A 433 32.25 12.59 -24.18
C ILE A 433 33.77 12.55 -23.95
N ASP A 434 34.28 11.50 -23.30
CA ASP A 434 35.71 11.32 -23.05
C ASP A 434 36.50 11.21 -24.36
N LEU A 435 35.96 10.49 -25.35
CA LEU A 435 36.53 10.41 -26.71
C LEU A 435 36.49 11.78 -27.40
N ALA A 436 35.38 12.51 -27.34
CA ALA A 436 35.28 13.84 -27.93
C ALA A 436 36.24 14.86 -27.26
N LEU A 437 36.47 14.73 -25.95
CA LEU A 437 37.45 15.54 -25.21
C LEU A 437 38.90 15.16 -25.59
N ALA A 438 39.17 13.86 -25.79
CA ALA A 438 40.46 13.38 -26.28
C ALA A 438 40.75 13.86 -27.71
N GLU A 439 39.74 13.82 -28.60
CA GLU A 439 39.83 14.33 -29.97
C GLU A 439 40.05 15.85 -30.01
N LYS A 440 39.38 16.63 -29.16
CA LYS A 440 39.65 18.07 -29.00
C LYS A 440 41.04 18.38 -28.47
N SER A 441 41.64 17.48 -27.70
CA SER A 441 43.01 17.61 -27.19
C SER A 441 44.07 17.29 -28.25
N LEU A 442 43.66 16.72 -29.38
CA LEU A 442 44.50 16.34 -30.52
C LEU A 442 44.37 17.28 -31.72
N GLU A 443 43.52 18.31 -31.66
CA GLU A 443 43.52 19.36 -32.68
C GLU A 443 44.89 20.08 -32.68
N PRO A 444 45.61 20.12 -33.81
CA PRO A 444 46.87 20.84 -33.87
C PRO A 444 46.60 22.33 -33.66
N VAL A 445 47.35 22.96 -32.76
CA VAL A 445 47.50 24.42 -32.73
C VAL A 445 47.95 24.83 -34.12
N GLY A 446 47.01 25.27 -34.96
CA GLY A 446 47.30 25.77 -36.29
C GLY A 446 48.24 26.95 -36.16
N ASP A 447 49.35 26.90 -36.91
CA ASP A 447 50.31 27.97 -37.08
C ASP A 447 49.58 29.27 -37.45
N ASN A 448 49.33 30.12 -36.44
CA ASN A 448 49.06 31.52 -36.67
C ASN A 448 50.41 32.21 -36.88
N LEU A 449 50.65 32.53 -38.15
CA LEU A 449 51.68 33.43 -38.64
C LEU A 449 51.79 34.66 -37.74
N ALA A 450 53.04 35.01 -37.43
CA ALA A 450 53.43 36.14 -36.63
C ALA A 450 52.95 37.49 -37.21
N GLU A 451 52.48 38.39 -36.33
CA GLU A 451 52.58 39.84 -36.48
C GLU A 451 52.77 40.50 -35.10
N PRO A 452 53.32 41.73 -35.03
CA PRO A 452 54.54 42.00 -34.27
C PRO A 452 54.32 42.52 -32.85
N SER A 453 55.38 42.43 -32.05
CA SER A 453 55.50 42.92 -30.67
C SER A 453 54.96 44.34 -30.46
N ALA A 454 53.85 44.45 -29.73
CA ALA A 454 53.47 45.71 -29.10
C ALA A 454 54.32 45.87 -27.82
N ALA A 455 55.24 46.83 -27.86
CA ALA A 455 56.13 47.15 -26.78
C ALA A 455 55.37 47.48 -25.48
N THR A 456 55.69 46.77 -24.41
CA THR A 456 55.23 47.08 -23.06
C THR A 456 55.92 48.36 -22.58
N TYR A 457 55.20 49.47 -22.60
CA TYR A 457 55.64 50.76 -22.07
C TYR A 457 55.78 50.69 -20.53
N ALA A 458 57.01 50.85 -20.05
CA ALA A 458 57.33 50.96 -18.64
C ALA A 458 56.87 52.33 -18.10
N GLY A 459 55.67 52.38 -17.52
CA GLY A 459 55.15 53.63 -16.94
C GLY A 459 53.68 53.66 -16.51
N ALA A 460 52.93 52.56 -16.51
CA ALA A 460 51.56 52.57 -15.99
C ALA A 460 51.54 52.27 -14.49
N GLY A 461 52.11 53.20 -13.71
CA GLY A 461 51.99 53.24 -12.26
C GLY A 461 50.72 53.95 -11.80
N SER A 462 50.23 53.48 -10.65
CA SER A 462 49.82 54.34 -9.54
C SER A 462 48.52 55.12 -9.68
N TYR A 463 47.43 54.59 -9.11
CA TYR A 463 46.55 55.34 -8.20
C TYR A 463 45.90 54.39 -7.19
N PHE A 464 46.33 54.54 -5.93
CA PHE A 464 45.81 54.06 -4.63
C PHE A 464 45.65 52.56 -4.35
#